data_AF-A0A3D3JZK2-F1
#
_entry.id   AF-A0A3D3JZK2-F1
#
_cell.length_a   1.000
_cell.length_b   1.000
_cell.length_c   1.000
_cell.angle_alpha   90.00
_cell.angle_beta   90.00
_cell.angle_gamma   90.00
#
_symmetry.space_group_name_H-M   'P 1'
#
loop_
_entity.id
_entity.type
_entity.pdbx_description
1 polymer ?
#
loop_
_entity_poly.entity_id
_entity_poly.type
_entity_poly.pdbx_seq_one_letter_code
_entity_poly.pdbx_strand_id
1 'polypeptide(L)' 'MNRHYDVTAVSSDRAALSKVAEKYGINHHHIEMTRQITPLKDLKSLWKVYRFLKKHKPEIVHTHTPKAGLIGM' A
#
# COMPACT_ATOMS: atom_id res chain seq x y z
N MET A 1 15.18 -1.55 9.31
CA MET A 1 13.81 -2.09 9.45
C MET A 1 13.68 -3.52 8.96
N ASN A 2 14.30 -3.92 7.85
CA ASN A 2 14.17 -5.26 7.25
C ASN A 2 14.85 -6.45 7.96
N ARG A 3 15.30 -6.27 9.21
CA ARG A 3 15.98 -7.33 9.98
C ARG A 3 15.08 -7.99 11.04
N HIS A 4 13.89 -7.45 11.29
CA HIS A 4 12.99 -7.92 12.36
C HIS A 4 11.50 -7.96 12.00
N TYR A 5 11.08 -7.41 10.85
CA TYR A 5 9.68 -7.40 10.41
C TYR A 5 9.56 -7.89 8.98
N ASP A 6 8.49 -8.63 8.67
CA ASP A 6 8.08 -8.91 7.29
C ASP A 6 7.42 -7.66 6.70
N VAL A 7 8.14 -7.00 5.81
CA VAL A 7 7.74 -5.72 5.22
C VAL A 7 7.09 -5.98 3.86
N THR A 8 5.90 -5.42 3.65
CA THR A 8 5.25 -5.38 2.34
C THR A 8 5.04 -3.93 1.89
N ALA A 9 5.59 -3.58 0.73
CA ALA A 9 5.38 -2.27 0.13
C ALA A 9 4.09 -2.24 -0.71
N VAL A 10 3.30 -1.17 -0.56
CA VAL A 10 2.05 -0.97 -1.33
C VAL A 10 2.11 0.37 -2.06
N SER A 11 1.93 0.35 -3.38
CA SER A 11 1.94 1.57 -4.20
C SER A 11 1.18 1.38 -5.52
N SER A 12 0.80 2.50 -6.14
CA SER A 12 0.17 2.54 -7.46
C SER A 12 1.17 2.50 -8.63
N ASP A 13 2.43 2.86 -8.40
CA ASP A 13 3.46 2.76 -9.43
C ASP A 13 4.09 1.37 -9.41
N ARG A 14 3.66 0.50 -10.33
CA ARG A 14 4.16 -0.88 -10.41
C ARG A 14 5.66 -0.96 -10.68
N ALA A 15 6.19 -0.08 -11.54
CA ALA A 15 7.59 -0.14 -11.95
C ALA A 15 8.52 0.31 -10.82
N ALA A 16 8.18 1.44 -10.18
CA ALA A 16 8.93 1.90 -9.01
C ALA A 16 8.81 0.92 -7.84
N LEU A 17 7.61 0.38 -7.61
CA LEU A 17 7.36 -0.59 -6.54
C LEU A 17 8.19 -1.87 -6.72
N SER A 18 8.24 -2.44 -7.92
CA SER A 18 9.03 -3.64 -8.20
C SER A 18 10.52 -3.38 -7.97
N LYS A 19 11.04 -2.23 -8.42
CA LYS A 19 12.45 -1.86 -8.20
C LYS A 19 12.79 -1.72 -6.72
N VAL A 20 11.90 -1.11 -5.93
CA VAL A 20 12.07 -0.98 -4.48
C VAL A 20 12.01 -2.35 -3.81
N ALA A 21 11.04 -3.19 -4.21
CA ALA A 21 10.87 -4.54 -3.69
C ALA A 21 12.11 -5.41 -3.92
N GLU A 22 12.66 -5.40 -5.14
CA GLU A 22 13.87 -6.11 -5.51
C GLU A 22 15.10 -5.55 -4.77
N LYS A 23 15.25 -4.22 -4.71
CA LYS A 23 16.38 -3.56 -4.03
C LYS A 23 16.46 -3.91 -2.54
N TYR A 24 15.32 -4.01 -1.86
CA TYR A 24 15.28 -4.28 -0.42
C TYR A 24 14.93 -5.73 -0.08
N GLY A 25 14.62 -6.58 -1.06
CA GLY A 25 14.20 -7.97 -0.85
C GLY A 25 12.89 -8.07 -0.05
N ILE A 26 11.92 -7.19 -0.33
CA ILE A 26 10.63 -7.15 0.36
C ILE A 26 9.47 -7.57 -0.53
N ASN A 27 8.38 -8.00 0.10
CA ASN A 27 7.13 -8.25 -0.59
C ASN A 27 6.54 -6.94 -1.11
N HIS A 28 5.74 -7.02 -2.18
CA HIS A 28 5.03 -5.85 -2.69
C HIS A 28 3.64 -6.18 -3.21
N HIS A 29 2.74 -5.20 -3.09
CA HIS A 29 1.38 -5.31 -3.57
C HIS A 29 0.94 -4.04 -4.30
N HIS A 30 0.63 -4.18 -5.59
CA HIS A 30 0.19 -3.06 -6.40
C HIS A 30 -1.30 -2.78 -6.18
N ILE A 31 -1.62 -1.57 -5.73
CA ILE A 31 -3.00 -1.06 -5.66
C ILE A 31 -3.08 0.21 -6.49
N GLU A 32 -3.89 0.17 -7.53
CA GLU A 32 -4.15 1.33 -8.38
C GLU A 32 -4.81 2.46 -7.56
N MET A 33 -4.20 3.65 -7.61
CA MET A 33 -4.68 4.87 -6.98
C MET A 33 -4.53 6.02 -7.99
N THR A 34 -5.59 6.80 -8.17
CA THR A 34 -5.56 7.97 -9.03
C THR A 34 -4.94 9.16 -8.30
N ARG A 35 -4.22 10.04 -9.01
CA ARG A 35 -3.77 11.33 -8.44
C ARG A 35 -4.91 12.35 -8.35
N GLN A 36 -5.91 12.25 -9.23
CA GLN A 36 -7.12 13.07 -9.17
C GLN A 36 -8.05 12.55 -8.07
N ILE A 37 -8.82 13.45 -7.46
CA ILE A 37 -9.90 13.07 -6.54
C ILE A 37 -11.06 12.58 -7.39
N THR A 38 -11.34 11.29 -7.31
CA THR A 38 -12.36 10.61 -8.11
C THR A 38 -13.16 9.70 -7.18
N PRO A 39 -14.27 10.17 -6.58
CA PRO A 39 -14.89 9.53 -5.42
C PRO A 39 -15.16 8.03 -5.59
N LEU A 40 -15.66 7.59 -6.74
CA LEU A 40 -15.95 6.19 -7.01
C LEU A 40 -14.67 5.32 -7.12
N LYS A 41 -13.65 5.82 -7.82
CA LYS A 41 -12.36 5.11 -7.95
C LYS A 41 -11.60 5.12 -6.63
N ASP A 42 -11.71 6.21 -5.88
CA ASP A 42 -11.10 6.38 -4.58
C ASP A 42 -11.71 5.40 -3.58
N LEU A 43 -13.05 5.31 -3.50
CA LEU A 43 -13.74 4.34 -2.65
C LEU A 43 -13.36 2.89 -3.02
N LYS A 44 -13.24 2.57 -4.32
CA LYS A 44 -12.77 1.26 -4.76
C LYS A 44 -11.32 0.98 -4.34
N SER A 45 -10.44 1.98 -4.44
CA SER A 45 -9.04 1.86 -4.02
C SER A 45 -8.93 1.69 -2.50
N LEU A 46 -9.73 2.45 -1.75
CA LEU A 46 -9.85 2.37 -0.29
C LEU A 46 -10.32 0.98 0.14
N TRP A 47 -11.37 0.45 -0.50
CA TRP A 47 -11.86 -0.89 -0.21
C TRP A 47 -10.82 -2.00 -0.50
N LYS A 48 -10.02 -1.85 -1.57
CA LYS A 48 -8.91 -2.77 -1.85
C LYS A 48 -7.85 -2.73 -0.75
N VAL A 49 -7.46 -1.54 -0.29
CA VAL A 49 -6.50 -1.37 0.82
C VAL A 49 -7.06 -1.97 2.10
N TYR A 50 -8.30 -1.65 2.46
CA TYR A 50 -8.97 -2.22 3.65
C TYR A 50 -8.99 -3.75 3.61
N ARG A 51 -9.37 -4.34 2.48
CA ARG A 51 -9.39 -5.80 2.31
C ARG A 51 -7.99 -6.40 2.39
N PHE A 52 -6.98 -5.71 1.85
CA PHE A 52 -5.57 -6.12 1.93
C PHE A 52 -5.09 -6.13 3.39
N LEU A 53 -5.33 -5.05 4.14
CA LEU A 53 -4.96 -4.93 5.55
C LEU A 53 -5.71 -5.97 6.40
N LYS A 54 -7.01 -6.15 6.19
CA LYS A 54 -7.81 -7.16 6.91
C LYS A 54 -7.33 -8.59 6.65
N LYS A 55 -6.82 -8.88 5.45
CA LYS A 55 -6.28 -10.20 5.10
C LYS A 55 -4.91 -10.46 5.74
N HIS A 56 -4.00 -9.47 5.70
CA HIS A 56 -2.63 -9.65 6.16
C HIS A 56 -2.43 -9.29 7.64
N LYS A 57 -3.37 -8.57 8.26
CA LYS A 57 -3.37 -8.14 9.66
C LYS A 57 -1.98 -7.61 10.10
N PRO A 58 -1.43 -6.60 9.40
CA PRO A 58 -0.11 -6.08 9.76
C PRO A 58 -0.16 -5.42 11.14
N GLU A 59 0.92 -5.57 11.90
CA GLU A 59 1.09 -4.93 13.21
C GLU A 59 1.34 -3.42 13.06
N ILE A 60 1.98 -3.02 11.96
CA ILE A 60 2.38 -1.65 11.69
C ILE A 60 1.95 -1.28 10.27
N VAL A 61 1.24 -0.17 10.13
CA VAL A 61 0.88 0.43 8.85
C VAL A 61 1.53 1.80 8.76
N HIS A 62 2.37 2.01 7.73
CA HIS A 62 3.02 3.28 7.48
C HIS A 62 2.52 3.87 6.16
N THR A 63 1.94 5.07 6.21
CA THR A 63 1.32 5.70 5.04
C THR A 63 1.92 7.07 4.78
N HIS A 64 2.33 7.32 3.54
CA HIS A 64 2.82 8.63 3.11
C HIS A 64 1.81 9.44 2.29
N THR A 65 0.69 8.83 1.88
CA THR A 65 -0.32 9.51 1.06
C THR A 65 -1.60 9.75 1.87
N PRO A 66 -2.31 10.87 1.66
CA PRO A 66 -3.52 11.19 2.41
C PRO A 66 -4.64 10.16 2.20
N LYS A 67 -4.72 9.52 1.01
CA LYS A 67 -5.69 8.44 0.74
C LYS A 67 -5.40 7.17 1.55
N ALA A 68 -4.13 6.80 1.69
CA ALA A 68 -3.74 5.66 2.53
C ALA A 68 -3.87 6.01 4.02
N GLY A 69 -3.54 7.25 4.41
CA GLY A 69 -3.72 7.77 5.76
C GLY A 69 -5.18 7.73 6.22
N LEU A 70 -6.14 7.90 5.32
CA LEU A 70 -7.58 7.81 5.63
C LEU A 70 -8.02 6.40 6.09
N ILE A 71 -7.23 5.35 5.81
CA ILE A 71 -7.46 3.97 6.29
C ILE A 71 -6.49 3.59 7.41
N GLY A 72 -5.30 4.19 7.42
CA GLY A 72 -4.25 3.89 8.40
C GLY A 72 -4.46 4.54 9.77
N MET A 73 -5.38 5.51 9.89
CA MET A 73 -5.89 6.05 11.16
C MET A 73 -7.04 5.19 11.67
#